data_AF-A0AAU6XDZ7-F1
#
_entry.id   AF-A0AAU6XDZ7-F1
#
_cell.length_a   1.000
_cell.length_b   1.000
_cell.length_c   1.000
_cell.angle_alpha   90.00
_cell.angle_beta   90.00
_cell.angle_gamma   90.00
#
_symmetry.space_group_name_H-M   'P 1'
#
loop_
_entity.id
_entity.type
_entity.pdbx_description
1 polymer ?
#
loop_
_entity_poly.entity_id
_entity_poly.type
_entity_poly.pdbx_seq_one_letter_code
_entity_poly.pdbx_strand_id
1 'polypeptide(L)'
;MKITVTVEEPTDAFRTELLELLARHAAAVEVDTDWTPVRAERYYRALPPRAARIIREAVRRGGYVPADALREDGKGLRGHSGPLTTTLLKGMTEGWLPQGVEQPLIYHGPGYGPVVGYQLRDDVRDLFAIAVAKAQPSENP
;
A
#
# COMPACT_ATOMS: atom_id res chain seq x y z
N MET A 1 -17.45 -4.09 22.75
CA MET A 1 -16.16 -3.42 23.05
C MET A 1 -15.14 -3.90 22.02
N LYS A 2 -14.37 -3.01 21.40
CA LYS A 2 -13.29 -3.37 20.46
C LYS A 2 -11.95 -3.24 21.20
N ILE A 3 -11.08 -4.23 21.09
CA ILE A 3 -9.75 -4.24 21.72
C ILE A 3 -8.72 -4.37 20.60
N THR A 4 -7.71 -3.49 20.61
CA THR A 4 -6.51 -3.60 19.76
C THR A 4 -5.34 -3.99 20.66
N VAL A 5 -4.60 -5.02 20.27
CA VAL A 5 -3.42 -5.51 21.01
C VAL A 5 -2.17 -5.25 20.15
N THR A 6 -1.20 -4.55 20.70
CA THR A 6 0.12 -4.35 20.10
C THR A 6 1.16 -4.95 21.04
N VAL A 7 2.03 -5.80 20.51
CA VAL A 7 3.08 -6.49 21.29
C VAL A 7 4.40 -6.26 20.60
N GLU A 8 5.30 -5.56 21.29
CA GLU A 8 6.67 -5.32 20.84
C GLU A 8 7.55 -6.43 21.41
N GLU A 9 8.36 -7.05 20.55
CA GLU A 9 9.35 -8.09 20.92
C GLU A 9 8.78 -9.25 21.76
N PRO A 10 7.76 -9.99 21.27
CA PRO A 10 7.19 -11.11 22.01
C PRO A 10 8.19 -12.27 22.16
N THR A 11 8.18 -12.93 23.32
CA THR A 11 8.82 -14.24 23.45
C THR A 11 8.05 -15.29 22.65
N ASP A 12 8.72 -16.37 22.24
CA ASP A 12 8.08 -17.45 21.48
C ASP A 12 6.92 -18.11 22.24
N ALA A 13 7.06 -18.24 23.57
CA ALA A 13 6.01 -18.75 24.45
C ALA A 13 4.78 -17.83 24.43
N PHE A 14 4.98 -16.52 24.64
CA PHE A 14 3.89 -15.54 24.60
C PHE A 14 3.21 -15.53 23.23
N ARG A 15 3.98 -15.56 22.14
CA ARG A 15 3.45 -15.60 20.79
C ARG A 15 2.57 -16.84 20.57
N THR A 16 3.02 -18.01 21.04
CA THR A 16 2.28 -19.27 20.91
C THR A 16 0.97 -19.19 21.68
N GLU A 17 1.01 -18.78 22.96
CA GLU A 17 -0.18 -18.65 23.81
C GLU A 17 -1.18 -17.64 23.24
N LEU A 18 -0.70 -16.50 22.72
CA LEU A 18 -1.55 -15.50 22.08
C LEU A 18 -2.22 -16.05 20.82
N LEU A 19 -1.46 -16.73 19.95
CA LEU A 19 -2.03 -17.32 18.72
C LEU A 19 -3.04 -18.42 19.04
N GLU A 20 -2.78 -19.26 20.05
CA GLU A 20 -3.75 -20.26 20.53
C GLU A 20 -5.02 -19.61 21.07
N LEU A 21 -4.89 -18.53 21.84
CA LEU A 21 -6.04 -17.77 22.33
C LEU A 21 -6.86 -17.18 21.19
N LEU A 22 -6.21 -16.54 20.21
CA LEU A 22 -6.85 -15.97 19.04
C LEU A 22 -7.54 -17.05 18.19
N ALA A 23 -6.89 -18.21 18.01
CA ALA A 23 -7.46 -19.33 17.27
C ALA A 23 -8.73 -19.89 17.94
N ARG A 24 -8.76 -20.01 19.28
CA ARG A 24 -9.97 -20.44 20.01
C ARG A 24 -11.16 -19.52 19.82
N HIS A 25 -10.92 -18.25 19.51
CA HIS A 25 -11.96 -17.24 19.31
C HIS A 25 -11.94 -16.68 17.88
N ALA A 26 -11.49 -17.45 16.89
CA ALA A 26 -11.28 -16.97 15.52
C ALA A 26 -12.51 -16.27 14.91
N ALA A 27 -13.73 -16.71 15.25
CA ALA A 27 -14.97 -16.08 14.78
C ALA A 27 -15.18 -14.64 15.28
N ALA A 28 -14.48 -14.23 16.35
CA ALA A 28 -14.52 -12.89 16.94
C ALA A 28 -13.20 -12.13 16.74
N VAL A 29 -12.23 -12.71 16.04
CA VAL A 29 -10.91 -12.12 15.78
C VAL A 29 -10.86 -11.63 14.34
N GLU A 30 -10.66 -10.33 14.18
CA GLU A 30 -10.35 -9.71 12.90
C GLU A 30 -8.87 -9.35 12.87
N VAL A 31 -8.18 -9.74 11.80
CA VAL A 31 -6.80 -9.29 11.55
C VAL A 31 -6.87 -7.92 10.93
N ASP A 32 -6.18 -6.95 11.53
CA ASP A 32 -6.06 -5.61 10.96
C ASP A 32 -5.18 -5.66 9.70
N THR A 33 -5.83 -5.63 8.54
CA THR A 33 -5.20 -5.59 7.21
C THR A 33 -5.47 -4.25 6.51
N ASP A 34 -6.00 -3.27 7.23
CA ASP A 34 -6.50 -2.03 6.64
C ASP A 34 -5.38 -1.04 6.35
N TRP A 35 -5.59 -0.20 5.34
CA TRP A 35 -4.80 1.01 5.18
C TRP A 35 -5.23 2.05 6.20
N THR A 36 -4.25 2.71 6.83
CA THR A 36 -4.45 3.88 7.68
C THR A 36 -3.70 5.07 7.09
N PRO A 37 -4.01 6.32 7.48
CA PRO A 37 -3.25 7.49 7.00
C PRO A 37 -1.74 7.36 7.25
N VAL A 38 -1.35 6.81 8.40
CA VAL A 38 0.05 6.61 8.77
C VAL A 38 0.72 5.56 7.89
N ARG A 39 0.04 4.42 7.64
CA ARG A 39 0.55 3.35 6.76
C ARG A 39 0.70 3.84 5.33
N ALA A 40 -0.31 4.55 4.80
CA ALA A 40 -0.30 5.10 3.45
C ALA A 40 0.84 6.12 3.26
N GLU A 41 1.04 7.01 4.23
CA GLU A 41 2.15 7.97 4.22
C GLU A 41 3.52 7.29 4.22
N ARG A 42 3.73 6.33 5.13
CA ARG A 42 4.99 5.58 5.22
C ARG A 42 5.27 4.79 3.95
N TYR A 43 4.26 4.10 3.42
CA TYR A 43 4.37 3.35 2.16
C TYR A 43 4.71 4.28 0.99
N TYR A 44 3.99 5.39 0.83
CA TYR A 44 4.26 6.35 -0.26
C TYR A 44 5.68 6.91 -0.20
N ARG A 45 6.17 7.27 0.99
CA ARG A 45 7.55 7.77 1.19
C ARG A 45 8.62 6.71 0.94
N ALA A 46 8.30 5.43 1.15
CA ALA A 46 9.21 4.32 0.88
C ALA A 46 9.29 3.93 -0.60
N LEU A 47 8.41 4.44 -1.46
CA LEU A 47 8.41 4.13 -2.89
C LEU A 47 9.55 4.85 -3.62
N PRO A 48 10.21 4.19 -4.58
CA PRO A 48 11.08 4.87 -5.53
C PRO A 48 10.29 5.93 -6.34
N PRO A 49 10.94 7.03 -6.78
CA PRO A 49 10.24 8.17 -7.39
C PRO A 49 9.30 7.79 -8.56
N ARG A 50 9.70 6.85 -9.41
CA ARG A 50 8.89 6.39 -10.55
C ARG A 50 7.63 5.62 -10.14
N ALA A 51 7.69 4.85 -9.05
CA ALA A 51 6.53 4.14 -8.51
C ALA A 51 5.61 5.11 -7.75
N ALA A 52 6.19 6.03 -6.97
CA ALA A 52 5.45 7.11 -6.30
C ALA A 52 4.69 7.99 -7.31
N ARG A 53 5.25 8.22 -8.50
CA ARG A 53 4.57 8.94 -9.59
C ARG A 53 3.25 8.28 -10.00
N ILE A 54 3.14 6.94 -9.99
CA ILE A 54 1.89 6.24 -10.34
C ILE A 54 0.77 6.63 -9.37
N ILE A 55 1.04 6.58 -8.06
CA ILE A 55 0.07 6.97 -7.02
C ILE A 55 -0.29 8.45 -7.14
N ARG A 56 0.72 9.32 -7.35
CA ARG A 56 0.50 10.75 -7.52
C ARG A 56 -0.41 11.07 -8.71
N GLU A 57 -0.16 10.45 -9.86
CA GLU A 57 -0.98 10.63 -11.05
C GLU A 57 -2.38 10.05 -10.88
N ALA A 58 -2.52 8.89 -10.21
CA ALA A 58 -3.81 8.32 -9.90
C ALA A 58 -4.63 9.26 -9.00
N VAL A 59 -4.04 9.81 -7.93
CA VAL A 59 -4.69 10.82 -7.06
C VAL A 59 -5.10 12.06 -7.88
N ARG A 60 -4.18 12.61 -8.69
CA ARG A 60 -4.43 13.82 -9.49
C ARG A 60 -5.55 13.64 -10.52
N ARG A 61 -5.74 12.42 -11.02
CA ARG A 61 -6.73 12.08 -12.05
C ARG A 61 -8.04 11.52 -11.48
N GLY A 62 -8.21 11.53 -10.16
CA GLY A 62 -9.43 11.03 -9.52
C GLY A 62 -9.54 9.50 -9.49
N GLY A 63 -8.42 8.79 -9.46
CA GLY A 63 -8.33 7.35 -9.18
C GLY A 63 -7.67 6.54 -10.28
N TYR A 64 -7.85 6.89 -11.55
CA TYR A 64 -7.32 6.11 -12.68
C TYR A 64 -6.17 6.81 -13.40
N VAL A 65 -5.11 6.07 -13.71
CA VAL A 65 -4.03 6.54 -14.59
C VAL A 65 -3.81 5.55 -15.75
N PRO A 66 -3.98 5.99 -17.00
CA PRO A 66 -3.63 5.15 -18.15
C PRO A 66 -2.12 4.99 -18.26
N ALA A 67 -1.68 3.81 -18.69
CA ALA A 67 -0.28 3.48 -18.88
C ALA A 67 0.45 4.52 -19.75
N ASP A 68 -0.20 4.99 -20.80
CA ASP A 68 0.35 5.97 -21.74
C ASP A 68 0.73 7.30 -21.06
N ALA A 69 -0.02 7.71 -20.03
CA ALA A 69 0.29 8.91 -19.26
C ALA A 69 1.52 8.78 -18.36
N LEU A 70 2.01 7.56 -18.14
CA LEU A 70 3.17 7.25 -17.31
C LEU A 70 4.43 7.04 -18.13
N ARG A 71 4.32 6.83 -19.45
CA ARG A 71 5.47 6.68 -20.34
C ARG A 71 6.20 8.03 -20.44
N GLU A 72 7.52 7.97 -20.35
CA GLU A 72 8.42 9.09 -20.63
C GLU A 72 9.06 8.81 -21.98
N ASP A 73 8.97 9.74 -22.93
CA ASP A 73 9.63 9.78 -24.25
C ASP A 73 10.38 8.49 -24.66
N GLY A 74 9.62 7.52 -25.17
CA GLY A 74 10.16 6.29 -25.76
C GLY A 74 10.60 5.18 -24.79
N LYS A 75 10.48 5.35 -23.46
CA LYS A 75 10.80 4.31 -22.47
C LYS A 75 9.55 3.52 -22.08
N GLY A 76 9.65 2.19 -22.15
CA GLY A 76 8.58 1.28 -21.75
C GLY A 76 8.36 1.28 -20.22
N LEU A 77 7.15 0.93 -19.78
CA LEU A 77 6.77 0.89 -18.36
C LEU A 77 7.33 -0.31 -17.57
N ARG A 78 8.11 -1.19 -18.23
CA ARG A 78 8.78 -2.32 -17.57
C ARG A 78 9.70 -1.77 -16.48
N GLY A 79 9.31 -1.96 -15.22
CA GLY A 79 10.05 -1.49 -14.03
C GLY A 79 9.36 -0.38 -13.23
N HIS A 80 8.25 0.19 -13.70
CA HIS A 80 7.56 1.26 -12.96
C HIS A 80 6.67 0.73 -11.83
N SER A 81 6.04 -0.43 -12.04
CA SER A 81 5.12 -1.03 -11.07
C SER A 81 5.72 -2.10 -10.17
N GLY A 82 6.81 -2.75 -10.59
CA GLY A 82 7.50 -3.75 -9.76
C GLY A 82 7.81 -3.26 -8.33
N PRO A 83 8.33 -2.03 -8.16
CA PRO A 83 8.59 -1.49 -6.84
C PRO A 83 7.35 -1.30 -5.96
N LEU A 84 6.13 -1.19 -6.52
CA LEU A 84 4.91 -1.12 -5.70
C LEU A 84 4.74 -2.41 -4.88
N THR A 85 4.86 -3.55 -5.55
CA THR A 85 4.80 -4.88 -4.92
C THR A 85 6.00 -5.10 -4.00
N THR A 86 7.21 -4.76 -4.44
CA THR A 86 8.43 -4.99 -3.64
C THR A 86 8.43 -4.15 -2.35
N THR A 87 8.03 -2.87 -2.41
CA THR A 87 7.92 -2.02 -1.21
C THR A 87 6.84 -2.52 -0.26
N LEU A 88 5.73 -3.05 -0.78
CA LEU A 88 4.66 -3.62 0.05
C LEU A 88 5.17 -4.83 0.83
N LEU A 89 5.76 -5.80 0.11
CA LEU A 89 6.34 -7.01 0.71
C LEU A 89 7.44 -6.67 1.71
N LYS A 90 8.32 -5.73 1.37
CA LYS A 90 9.34 -5.22 2.30
C LYS A 90 8.72 -4.69 3.59
N GLY A 91 7.64 -3.91 3.49
CA GLY A 91 6.97 -3.37 4.68
C GLY A 91 6.30 -4.41 5.56
N MET A 92 5.79 -5.48 4.95
CA MET A 92 5.29 -6.65 5.67
C MET A 92 6.43 -7.40 6.37
N THR A 93 7.55 -7.62 5.68
CA THR A 93 8.74 -8.30 6.25
C THR A 93 9.36 -7.50 7.39
N GLU A 94 9.42 -6.17 7.28
CA GLU A 94 9.96 -5.27 8.31
C GLU A 94 8.94 -4.90 9.41
N GLY A 95 7.71 -5.42 9.33
CA GLY A 95 6.70 -5.29 10.38
C GLY A 95 6.01 -3.93 10.50
N TRP A 96 6.23 -2.99 9.56
CA TRP A 96 5.55 -1.69 9.58
C TRP A 96 4.27 -1.64 8.73
N LEU A 97 4.02 -2.69 7.94
CA LEU A 97 2.70 -3.02 7.41
C LEU A 97 2.24 -4.37 7.96
N PRO A 98 0.93 -4.51 8.27
CA PRO A 98 0.40 -5.81 8.60
C PRO A 98 0.53 -6.81 7.44
N GLN A 99 0.61 -8.09 7.80
CA GLN A 99 0.50 -9.17 6.84
C GLN A 99 -0.89 -9.15 6.20
N GLY A 100 -0.98 -9.41 4.89
CA GLY A 100 -2.26 -9.48 4.19
C GLY A 100 -2.87 -8.13 3.77
N VAL A 101 -2.20 -7.00 4.02
CA VAL A 101 -2.59 -5.71 3.43
C VAL A 101 -2.59 -5.85 1.91
N GLU A 102 -3.72 -5.53 1.30
CA GLU A 102 -3.84 -5.57 -0.15
C GLU A 102 -3.16 -4.35 -0.81
N GLN A 103 -2.73 -4.54 -2.07
CA GLN A 103 -2.15 -3.43 -2.83
C GLN A 103 -3.15 -2.27 -2.94
N PRO A 104 -2.68 -1.01 -2.83
CA PRO A 104 -3.57 0.13 -3.02
C PRO A 104 -3.97 0.34 -4.49
N LEU A 105 -3.22 -0.24 -5.43
CA LEU A 105 -3.45 -0.14 -6.87
C LEU A 105 -3.91 -1.48 -7.45
N ILE A 106 -4.95 -1.41 -8.30
CA ILE A 106 -5.39 -2.48 -9.19
C ILE A 106 -4.73 -2.26 -10.56
N TYR A 107 -4.18 -3.34 -11.11
CA TYR A 107 -3.55 -3.35 -12.43
C TYR A 107 -4.57 -3.73 -13.49
N HIS A 108 -4.77 -2.86 -14.49
CA HIS A 108 -5.63 -3.17 -15.63
C HIS A 108 -4.80 -3.64 -16.82
N GLY A 109 -5.19 -4.78 -17.42
CA GLY A 109 -4.55 -5.34 -18.59
C GLY A 109 -5.16 -6.71 -18.97
N PRO A 110 -4.78 -7.28 -20.13
CA PRO A 110 -5.34 -8.53 -20.65
C PRO A 110 -4.93 -9.80 -19.86
N GLY A 111 -4.38 -9.67 -18.65
CA GLY A 111 -3.79 -10.77 -17.86
C GLY A 111 -2.42 -11.21 -18.38
N TYR A 112 -2.29 -11.43 -19.70
CA TYR A 112 -1.04 -11.64 -20.41
C TYR A 112 -0.81 -10.51 -21.41
N GLY A 113 0.11 -9.59 -21.09
CA GLY A 113 0.42 -8.44 -21.94
C GLY A 113 0.80 -7.19 -21.15
N PRO A 114 1.00 -6.06 -21.83
CA PRO A 114 1.32 -4.80 -21.15
C PRO A 114 0.13 -4.31 -20.31
N VAL A 115 0.43 -3.83 -19.11
CA VAL A 115 -0.54 -3.08 -18.29
C VAL A 115 -1.00 -1.85 -19.08
N VAL A 116 -2.32 -1.66 -19.15
CA VAL A 116 -2.97 -0.54 -19.86
C VAL A 116 -3.34 0.61 -18.92
N GLY A 117 -3.34 0.37 -17.61
CA GLY A 117 -3.54 1.41 -16.61
C GLY A 117 -3.51 0.89 -15.17
N TYR A 118 -3.58 1.84 -14.25
CA TYR A 118 -3.57 1.58 -12.81
C TYR A 118 -4.74 2.32 -12.17
N GLN A 119 -5.49 1.62 -11.32
CA GLN A 119 -6.60 2.18 -10.57
C GLN A 119 -6.23 2.19 -9.08
N LEU A 120 -6.20 3.37 -8.47
CA LEU A 120 -6.16 3.50 -7.02
C LEU A 120 -7.53 3.07 -6.49
N ARG A 121 -7.54 2.10 -5.58
CA ARG A 121 -8.79 1.61 -5.01
C ARG A 121 -9.53 2.73 -4.29
N ASP A 122 -10.84 2.69 -4.37
CA ASP A 122 -11.71 3.75 -3.87
C ASP A 122 -11.66 3.86 -2.34
N ASP A 123 -11.55 2.73 -1.65
CA ASP A 123 -11.53 2.65 -0.18
C ASP A 123 -10.26 3.26 0.45
N VAL A 124 -9.18 3.39 -0.31
CA VAL A 124 -7.90 3.97 0.17
C VAL A 124 -7.55 5.30 -0.47
N ARG A 125 -8.40 5.79 -1.39
CA ARG A 125 -8.11 6.97 -2.23
C ARG A 125 -7.77 8.20 -1.40
N ASP A 126 -8.59 8.51 -0.40
CA ASP A 126 -8.42 9.69 0.44
C ASP A 126 -7.16 9.59 1.31
N LEU A 127 -6.82 8.39 1.78
CA LEU A 127 -5.60 8.13 2.56
C LEU A 127 -4.35 8.45 1.74
N PHE A 128 -4.34 8.02 0.48
CA PHE A 128 -3.24 8.27 -0.44
C PHE A 128 -3.20 9.70 -0.95
N ALA A 129 -4.34 10.38 -1.08
CA ALA A 129 -4.38 11.81 -1.37
C ALA A 129 -3.69 12.63 -0.26
N ILE A 130 -3.98 12.31 1.00
CA ILE A 130 -3.32 12.91 2.17
C ILE A 130 -1.80 12.61 2.16
N ALA A 131 -1.43 11.35 1.92
CA ALA A 131 -0.02 10.95 1.85
C ALA A 131 0.77 11.72 0.77
N VAL A 132 0.18 11.88 -0.42
CA VAL A 132 0.76 12.66 -1.52
C VAL A 132 0.91 14.13 -1.13
N ALA A 133 -0.14 14.74 -0.59
CA ALA A 133 -0.13 16.15 -0.19
C ALA A 133 0.96 16.44 0.86
N LYS A 134 1.13 15.58 1.86
CA LYS A 134 2.17 15.70 2.89
C LYS A 134 3.60 15.51 2.39
N ALA A 135 3.77 14.87 1.24
CA ALA A 135 5.08 14.57 0.67
C ALA A 135 5.50 15.56 -0.43
N GLN A 136 4.59 16.41 -0.90
CA GLN A 136 4.95 17.58 -1.69
C GLN A 136 5.57 18.60 -0.71
N PRO A 137 6.75 19.18 -1.01
CA PRO A 137 7.19 20.35 -0.26
C PRO A 137 6.09 21.40 -0.39
N SER A 138 5.70 22.02 0.73
CA SER A 138 4.85 23.20 0.70
C SER A 138 5.51 24.20 -0.25
N GLU A 139 4.92 24.42 -1.42
CA GLU A 139 5.20 25.62 -2.20
C GLU A 139 4.78 26.78 -1.31
N ASN A 140 5.77 27.37 -0.61
CA ASN A 140 5.59 28.63 0.06
C ASN A 140 5.31 29.67 -1.03
N PRO A 141 4.23 30.46 -0.89
CA PRO A 141 3.95 31.57 -1.80
C PRO A 141 5.04 32.65 -1.77
#